data_AF-L5KE14-F1
#
_entry.id   AF-L5KE14-F1
#
_cell.length_a   1.000
_cell.length_b   1.000
_cell.length_c   1.000
_cell.angle_alpha   90.00
_cell.angle_beta   90.00
_cell.angle_gamma   90.00
#
_symmetry.space_group_name_H-M   'P 1'
#
loop_
_entity.id
_entity.type
_entity.pdbx_description
1 polymer ?
#
loop_
_entity_poly.entity_id
_entity_poly.type
_entity_poly.pdbx_seq_one_letter_code
_entity_poly.pdbx_strand_id
1 'polypeptide(L)'
;MALMSSELYSKEVQAEQEPTRKHVEMESVTHHDYQKELVKGGPPAPTKPHDYHKEQPETFWIQRAPQLPGVSNIKTLDTPFRKNCSFSTPVPLSLGQPLPYEPENNSYQLGEISSLGCQGGGQGGGGGRTA
;
A
#
# COMPACT_ATOMS: atom_id res chain seq x y z
N MET A 1 9.33 64.08 53.18
CA MET A 1 10.61 63.53 52.67
C MET A 1 10.62 62.00 52.56
N ALA A 2 9.88 61.23 53.37
CA ALA A 2 9.91 59.75 53.35
C ALA A 2 9.29 59.05 52.12
N LEU A 3 8.39 59.72 51.38
CA LEU A 3 7.77 59.14 50.18
C LEU A 3 8.73 59.14 48.97
N MET A 4 9.55 60.19 48.84
CA MET A 4 10.52 60.30 47.74
C MET A 4 11.63 59.23 47.83
N SER A 5 12.00 58.80 49.04
CA SER A 5 12.95 57.70 49.25
C SER A 5 12.36 56.34 48.88
N SER A 6 11.06 56.12 49.09
CA SER A 6 10.39 54.87 48.72
C SER A 6 10.26 54.70 47.21
N GLU A 7 9.97 55.78 46.48
CA GLU A 7 9.85 55.73 45.01
C GLU A 7 11.21 55.55 44.33
N LEU A 8 12.25 56.21 44.82
CA LEU A 8 13.62 56.01 44.34
C LEU A 8 14.06 54.56 44.54
N TYR A 9 13.86 54.04 45.76
CA TYR A 9 14.16 52.66 46.07
C TYR A 9 13.36 51.67 45.21
N SER A 10 12.06 51.91 45.03
CA SER A 10 11.21 51.06 44.18
C SER A 10 11.66 51.04 42.72
N LYS A 11 12.13 52.17 42.18
CA LYS A 11 12.62 52.25 40.80
C LYS A 11 13.98 51.57 40.63
N GLU A 12 14.85 51.72 41.61
CA GLU A 12 16.18 51.10 41.60
C GLU A 12 16.07 49.58 41.75
N VAL A 13 15.24 49.10 42.68
CA VAL A 13 14.91 47.67 42.80
C VAL A 13 14.27 47.15 41.51
N GLN A 14 13.37 47.89 40.88
CA GLN A 14 12.76 47.48 39.60
C GLN A 14 13.78 47.40 38.46
N ALA A 15 14.74 48.32 38.40
CA ALA A 15 15.78 48.36 37.37
C ALA A 15 16.82 47.23 37.54
N GLU A 16 17.16 46.86 38.78
CA GLU A 16 18.00 45.69 39.06
C GLU A 16 17.25 44.37 38.87
N GLN A 17 15.95 44.36 39.17
CA GLN A 17 15.09 43.18 39.04
C GLN A 17 14.68 42.94 37.58
N GLU A 18 14.70 43.94 36.69
CA GLU A 18 14.41 43.74 35.28
C GLU A 18 15.45 42.74 34.74
N PRO A 19 15.07 41.47 34.52
CA PRO A 19 16.00 40.52 33.98
C PRO A 19 16.28 41.08 32.59
N THR A 20 17.53 41.40 32.27
CA THR A 20 17.93 41.64 30.88
C THR A 20 17.34 40.47 30.12
N ARG A 21 16.30 40.70 29.31
CA ARG A 21 15.50 39.63 28.70
C ARG A 21 16.42 38.92 27.72
N LYS A 22 17.22 37.98 28.24
CA LYS A 22 18.07 37.13 27.43
C LYS A 22 17.10 36.30 26.62
N HIS A 23 17.20 36.41 25.30
CA HIS A 23 16.46 35.55 24.41
C HIS A 23 16.69 34.11 24.87
N VAL A 24 15.62 33.44 25.27
CA VAL A 24 15.68 32.02 25.58
C VAL A 24 15.89 31.31 24.25
N GLU A 25 16.93 30.49 24.16
CA GLU A 25 17.13 29.60 23.02
C GLU A 25 15.98 28.61 22.99
N MET A 26 15.00 28.90 22.12
CA MET A 26 13.77 28.10 21.98
C MET A 26 13.99 26.89 21.06
N GLU A 27 15.03 26.93 20.23
CA GLU A 27 15.32 25.92 19.23
C GLU A 27 16.63 25.20 19.56
N SER A 28 16.67 23.90 19.30
CA SER A 28 17.88 23.12 19.46
C SER A 28 18.84 23.36 18.30
N VAL A 29 20.14 23.19 18.56
CA VAL A 29 21.20 23.25 17.52
C VAL A 29 20.87 22.33 16.35
N THR A 30 20.35 21.13 16.62
CA THR A 30 19.93 20.19 15.58
C THR A 30 18.80 20.74 14.70
N HIS A 31 17.86 21.50 15.27
CA HIS A 31 16.77 22.10 14.49
C HIS A 31 17.32 23.15 13.52
N HIS A 32 18.29 23.96 13.95
CA HIS A 32 18.96 24.93 13.09
C HIS A 32 19.81 24.28 12.00
N ASP A 33 20.63 23.28 12.36
CA ASP A 33 21.64 22.72 11.44
C ASP A 33 21.03 21.78 10.40
N TYR A 34 19.92 21.12 10.74
CA TYR A 34 19.28 20.12 9.87
C TYR A 34 17.96 20.61 9.27
N GLN A 35 17.73 21.92 9.22
CA GLN A 35 16.60 22.50 8.49
C GLN A 35 16.83 22.35 6.98
N LYS A 36 16.33 21.26 6.41
CA LYS A 36 16.34 21.05 4.96
C LYS A 36 15.12 21.73 4.36
N GLU A 37 15.34 22.70 3.48
CA GLU A 37 14.25 23.18 2.63
C GLU A 37 13.71 22.02 1.80
N LEU A 38 12.42 21.74 1.94
CA LEU A 38 11.73 20.72 1.17
C LEU A 38 11.67 21.21 -0.28
N VAL A 39 12.68 20.83 -1.08
CA VAL A 39 12.59 20.94 -2.53
C VAL A 39 11.32 20.21 -2.95
N LYS A 40 10.44 20.90 -3.68
CA LYS A 40 9.18 20.35 -4.22
C LYS A 40 9.42 19.32 -5.34
N GLY A 41 10.32 18.37 -5.12
CA GLY A 41 10.49 17.19 -5.95
C GLY A 41 9.46 16.16 -5.54
N GLY A 42 8.24 16.28 -6.06
CA GLY A 42 7.29 15.18 -6.01
C GLY A 42 7.78 14.01 -6.88
N PRO A 43 7.22 12.80 -6.70
CA PRO A 43 7.39 11.74 -7.68
C PRO A 43 7.06 12.26 -9.09
N PRO A 44 7.73 11.75 -10.14
CA PRO A 44 7.41 12.14 -11.51
C PRO A 44 5.93 11.91 -11.78
N ALA A 45 5.34 12.76 -12.63
CA ALA A 45 3.95 12.59 -13.04
C ALA A 45 3.77 11.19 -13.67
N PRO A 46 2.66 10.49 -13.38
CA PRO A 46 2.38 9.21 -14.01
C PRO A 46 2.42 9.32 -15.54
N THR A 47 3.16 8.43 -16.20
CA THR A 47 3.31 8.44 -17.66
C THR A 47 2.05 7.95 -18.38
N LYS A 48 1.17 7.23 -17.67
CA LYS A 48 -0.06 6.64 -18.19
C LYS A 48 -1.18 6.76 -17.14
N PRO A 49 -2.46 6.83 -17.57
CA PRO A 49 -3.57 6.63 -16.65
C PRO A 49 -3.52 5.19 -16.13
N HIS A 50 -3.43 5.03 -14.81
CA HIS A 50 -3.32 3.73 -14.15
C HIS A 50 -4.57 3.46 -13.30
N ASP A 51 -5.27 2.35 -13.57
CA ASP A 51 -6.38 1.87 -12.74
C ASP A 51 -5.93 0.70 -11.88
N TYR A 52 -5.59 0.97 -10.61
CA TYR A 52 -5.07 -0.04 -9.68
C TYR A 52 -6.05 -1.20 -9.40
N HIS A 53 -7.33 -1.02 -9.70
CA HIS A 53 -8.32 -2.09 -9.53
C HIS A 53 -8.32 -3.09 -10.69
N LYS A 54 -7.81 -2.70 -11.86
CA LYS A 54 -7.84 -3.52 -13.08
C LYS A 54 -6.46 -3.96 -13.52
N GLU A 55 -5.45 -3.16 -13.25
CA GLU A 55 -4.09 -3.43 -13.67
C GLU A 55 -3.38 -4.39 -12.72
N GLN A 56 -2.71 -5.40 -13.27
CA GLN A 56 -1.75 -6.18 -12.51
C GLN A 56 -0.50 -5.34 -12.24
N PRO A 57 0.08 -5.41 -11.03
CA PRO A 57 1.30 -4.70 -10.73
C PRO A 57 2.45 -5.24 -11.58
N GLU A 58 3.26 -4.36 -12.15
CA GLU A 58 4.50 -4.76 -12.80
C GLU A 58 5.48 -5.30 -11.76
N THR A 59 5.78 -6.59 -11.86
CA THR A 59 6.71 -7.27 -10.96
C THR A 59 7.73 -8.07 -11.75
N PHE A 60 8.87 -8.34 -11.13
CA PHE A 60 9.90 -9.22 -11.70
C PHE A 60 9.32 -10.55 -12.19
N TRP A 61 8.38 -11.13 -11.44
CA TRP A 61 7.76 -12.41 -11.80
C TRP A 61 6.89 -12.29 -13.05
N ILE A 62 6.06 -11.24 -13.17
CA ILE A 62 5.21 -11.01 -14.35
C ILE A 62 6.06 -10.82 -15.61
N GLN A 63 7.16 -10.07 -15.51
CA GLN A 63 8.06 -9.84 -16.64
C GLN A 63 8.75 -11.12 -17.14
N ARG A 64 8.99 -12.07 -16.23
CA ARG A 64 9.66 -13.34 -16.53
C ARG A 64 8.69 -14.49 -16.73
N ALA A 65 7.39 -14.29 -16.50
CA ALA A 65 6.35 -15.31 -16.52
C ALA A 65 6.42 -16.28 -17.72
N PRO A 66 6.62 -15.82 -18.98
CA PRO A 66 6.72 -16.74 -20.13
C PRO A 66 7.95 -17.67 -20.10
N GLN A 67 8.96 -17.35 -19.30
CA GLN A 67 10.26 -18.04 -19.26
C GLN A 67 10.49 -18.79 -17.94
N LEU A 68 9.56 -18.71 -16.98
CA LEU A 68 9.72 -19.36 -15.68
C LEU A 68 9.48 -20.88 -15.79
N PRO A 69 10.47 -21.73 -15.46
CA PRO A 69 10.24 -23.16 -15.38
C PRO A 69 9.53 -23.53 -14.07
N GLY A 70 8.83 -24.67 -14.06
CA GLY A 70 8.26 -25.26 -12.83
C GLY A 70 7.00 -24.56 -12.30
N VAL A 71 6.47 -23.57 -13.02
CA VAL A 71 5.16 -22.97 -12.73
C VAL A 71 4.08 -23.63 -13.58
N SER A 72 2.83 -23.53 -13.13
CA SER A 72 1.69 -23.97 -13.94
C SER A 72 1.54 -23.12 -15.19
N ASN A 73 0.98 -23.72 -16.25
CA ASN A 73 0.73 -23.03 -17.51
C ASN A 73 -0.07 -21.72 -17.30
N ILE A 74 0.45 -20.62 -17.84
CA ILE A 74 -0.14 -19.29 -17.73
C ILE A 74 -1.05 -19.08 -18.93
N LYS A 75 -2.35 -19.20 -18.70
CA LYS A 75 -3.37 -19.11 -19.76
C LYS A 75 -3.82 -17.67 -20.03
N THR A 76 -3.80 -16.83 -19.02
CA THR A 76 -4.26 -15.45 -19.11
C THR A 76 -3.21 -14.48 -18.59
N LEU A 77 -3.08 -13.33 -19.25
CA LEU A 77 -2.13 -12.28 -18.88
C LEU A 77 -2.57 -11.50 -17.64
N ASP A 78 -3.86 -11.54 -17.30
CA ASP A 78 -4.46 -10.80 -16.19
C ASP A 78 -4.30 -11.50 -14.83
N THR A 79 -4.08 -12.83 -14.79
CA THR A 79 -3.90 -13.57 -13.52
C THR A 79 -2.78 -14.62 -13.60
N PRO A 80 -1.53 -14.21 -13.91
CA PRO A 80 -0.48 -15.14 -14.33
C PRO A 80 -0.04 -16.15 -13.27
N PHE A 81 -0.25 -15.88 -11.98
CA PHE A 81 0.14 -16.78 -10.87
C PHE A 81 -1.04 -17.41 -10.15
N ARG A 82 -2.19 -17.52 -10.81
CA ARG A 82 -3.34 -18.23 -10.26
C ARG A 82 -2.98 -19.71 -10.01
N LYS A 83 -3.37 -20.24 -8.85
CA LYS A 83 -3.16 -21.65 -8.51
C LYS A 83 -3.85 -22.54 -9.55
N ASN A 84 -3.08 -23.40 -10.19
CA ASN A 84 -3.60 -24.48 -11.01
C ASN A 84 -3.71 -25.75 -10.14
N CYS A 85 -4.92 -26.29 -10.05
CA CYS A 85 -5.19 -27.56 -9.37
C CYS A 85 -5.54 -28.67 -10.36
N SER A 86 -5.32 -28.50 -11.67
CA SER A 86 -5.73 -29.48 -12.69
C SER A 86 -5.12 -30.85 -12.45
N PHE A 87 -3.87 -30.91 -11.98
CA PHE A 87 -3.20 -32.17 -11.63
C PHE A 87 -3.76 -32.83 -10.36
N SER A 88 -4.10 -32.04 -9.34
CA SER A 88 -4.57 -32.55 -8.05
C SER A 88 -6.08 -32.75 -7.97
N THR A 89 -6.83 -32.34 -9.00
CA THR A 89 -8.29 -32.50 -9.07
C THR A 89 -8.62 -33.98 -9.34
N PRO A 90 -9.40 -34.65 -8.47
CA PRO A 90 -9.79 -36.05 -8.67
C PRO A 90 -10.50 -36.28 -10.01
N VAL A 91 -10.25 -37.44 -10.64
CA VAL A 91 -10.77 -37.80 -11.97
C VAL A 91 -12.28 -37.52 -12.14
N PRO A 92 -13.18 -37.91 -11.21
CA PRO A 92 -14.61 -37.67 -11.38
C PRO A 92 -14.99 -36.19 -11.52
N LEU A 93 -14.16 -35.27 -11.02
CA LEU A 93 -14.38 -33.83 -11.06
C LEU A 93 -13.72 -33.14 -12.26
N SER A 94 -12.77 -33.80 -12.93
CA SER A 94 -12.05 -33.26 -14.09
C SER A 94 -12.58 -33.76 -15.44
N LEU A 95 -13.50 -34.73 -15.45
CA LEU A 95 -14.11 -35.27 -16.68
C LEU A 95 -14.77 -34.14 -17.50
N GLY A 96 -14.33 -33.99 -18.75
CA GLY A 96 -14.86 -32.99 -19.69
C GLY A 96 -14.19 -31.61 -19.63
N GLN A 97 -13.21 -31.39 -18.74
CA GLN A 97 -12.44 -30.14 -18.74
C GLN A 97 -11.29 -30.17 -19.75
N PRO A 98 -10.91 -29.03 -20.34
CA PRO A 98 -9.75 -28.93 -21.23
C PRO A 98 -8.46 -29.34 -20.53
N LEU A 99 -7.60 -30.10 -21.22
CA LEU A 99 -6.31 -30.49 -20.67
C LEU A 99 -5.36 -29.28 -20.55
N PRO A 100 -4.41 -29.29 -19.59
CA PRO A 100 -3.53 -28.14 -19.34
C PRO A 100 -2.64 -27.70 -20.52
N TYR A 101 -2.39 -28.59 -21.48
CA TYR A 101 -1.53 -28.37 -22.65
C TYR A 101 -2.32 -28.14 -23.96
N GLU A 102 -3.64 -28.28 -23.94
CA GLU A 102 -4.43 -28.04 -25.14
C GLU A 102 -4.46 -26.53 -25.45
N PRO A 103 -4.08 -26.12 -26.68
CA PRO A 103 -4.19 -24.73 -27.08
C PRO A 103 -5.67 -24.36 -27.17
N GLU A 104 -6.10 -23.43 -26.34
CA GLU A 104 -7.42 -22.82 -26.47
C GLU A 104 -7.45 -22.02 -27.78
N ASN A 105 -8.43 -22.29 -28.64
CA ASN A 105 -8.67 -21.55 -29.87
C ASN A 105 -9.18 -20.15 -29.49
N ASN A 106 -8.24 -19.27 -29.14
CA ASN A 106 -8.52 -17.94 -28.60
C ASN A 106 -9.06 -17.01 -29.70
N SER A 107 -10.36 -17.12 -30.01
CA SER A 107 -11.07 -15.95 -30.50
C SER A 107 -11.14 -14.95 -29.35
N TYR A 108 -10.29 -13.92 -29.37
CA TYR A 108 -10.28 -12.84 -28.40
C TYR A 108 -11.62 -12.09 -28.42
N GLN A 109 -12.64 -12.62 -27.74
CA GLN A 109 -13.84 -11.86 -27.46
C GLN A 109 -13.54 -11.02 -26.22
N LEU A 110 -13.20 -9.75 -26.47
CA LEU A 110 -12.83 -8.70 -25.51
C LEU A 110 -13.94 -8.33 -24.51
N GLY A 111 -14.83 -9.25 -24.17
CA GLY A 111 -16.01 -8.92 -23.38
C GLY A 111 -16.52 -10.13 -22.65
N GLU A 112 -15.84 -10.49 -21.57
CA GLU A 112 -16.43 -11.01 -20.33
C GLU A 112 -15.28 -11.41 -19.41
N ILE A 113 -14.92 -10.46 -18.53
CA ILE A 113 -14.06 -10.71 -17.37
C ILE A 113 -14.67 -11.85 -16.56
N SER A 114 -14.12 -13.05 -16.72
CA SER A 114 -14.59 -14.23 -16.00
C SER A 114 -14.10 -14.14 -14.55
N SER A 115 -14.92 -13.51 -13.71
CA SER A 115 -14.80 -13.52 -12.25
C SER A 115 -15.13 -14.92 -11.70
N LEU A 116 -14.40 -15.93 -12.14
CA LEU A 116 -14.38 -17.22 -11.45
C LEU A 116 -13.38 -17.11 -10.30
N GLY A 117 -13.75 -16.32 -9.30
CA GLY A 117 -13.18 -16.45 -7.96
C GLY A 117 -13.33 -17.90 -7.51
N CYS A 118 -12.32 -18.43 -6.84
CA CYS A 118 -12.41 -19.74 -6.21
C CYS A 118 -13.53 -19.67 -5.15
N GLN A 119 -14.75 -20.09 -5.51
CA GLN A 119 -15.80 -20.31 -4.54
C GLN A 119 -15.34 -21.46 -3.64
N GLY A 120 -14.79 -21.10 -2.47
CA GLY A 120 -14.62 -22.00 -1.34
C GLY A 120 -16.00 -22.37 -0.79
N GLY A 121 -16.79 -23.09 -1.57
CA GLY A 121 -18.07 -23.65 -1.15
C GLY A 121 -17.81 -24.94 -0.39
N GLY A 122 -17.62 -24.84 0.92
CA GLY A 122 -17.74 -25.98 1.83
C GLY A 122 -19.19 -26.44 1.86
N GLN A 123 -19.55 -27.39 0.99
CA GLN A 123 -20.85 -28.04 0.99
C GLN A 123 -20.86 -29.10 2.10
N GLY A 124 -21.12 -28.66 3.33
CA GLY A 124 -21.37 -29.53 4.47
C GLY A 124 -22.77 -30.14 4.38
N GLY A 125 -22.82 -31.45 4.13
CA GLY A 125 -24.06 -32.24 4.10
C GLY A 125 -24.85 -32.16 5.41
N GLY A 126 -26.17 -32.10 5.28
CA GLY A 126 -27.09 -31.77 6.35
C GLY A 126 -27.27 -32.82 7.44
N GLY A 127 -27.76 -32.33 8.58
CA GLY A 127 -28.43 -33.09 9.63
C GLY A 127 -29.49 -32.19 10.23
N GLY A 128 -30.75 -32.43 9.87
CA GLY A 128 -31.88 -31.62 10.33
C GLY A 128 -32.10 -31.73 11.84
N ARG A 129 -32.85 -30.76 12.37
CA ARG A 129 -33.89 -30.99 13.37
C ARG A 129 -34.84 -29.79 13.36
N THR A 130 -36.11 -30.15 13.29
CA THR A 130 -37.32 -29.33 13.24
C THR A 130 -37.51 -28.48 14.49
N ALA A 131 -38.28 -27.40 14.27
CA ALA A 131 -38.99 -26.50 15.19
C ALA A 131 -39.04 -26.86 16.68
#